data_AF-Q2SDS4-F1
#
_entry.id   AF-Q2SDS4-F1
#
_cell.length_a   1.000
_cell.length_b   1.000
_cell.length_c   1.000
_cell.angle_alpha   90.00
_cell.angle_beta   90.00
_cell.angle_gamma   90.00
#
_symmetry.space_group_name_H-M   'P 1'
#
loop_
_entity.id
_entity.type
_entity.pdbx_description
1 polymer ?
#
loop_
_entity_poly.entity_id
_entity_poly.type
_entity_poly.pdbx_seq_one_letter_code
_entity_poly.pdbx_strand_id
1 'polypeptide(L)'
;MEAVSAPVIRELSKHATTDSPDARPWRYFSAIVALIAVIPLLAVIYVAFFPTENIWPHLWSTVLPRYLEATFFLMLGVGLLATFFGVTSAWLVAFYRFPGRKLFSWALLLPFAVPAYVIAYVYTDLLEYSGPVQALLREWFGWRTPRDYWFPQIRSLGGAIIMFSLVLYPYIYLTCRAALMEQSDSLLMASRSLGAGALRTFYRIVLPIIRPALAVGLALVLMETLNDFGTVSFFAVQTLTAGLYDTWLNLGNVGGAAQIAALMVGIALALLYLERASRHKSKSYQSGGRTRPLTPTQLTGKSAYIASAFCFLLVFFGFLVPASVLGYYSIEYFDVSWNSEFFHLAMNSLKLATIAAALLVVVGALLAYSQRIAPSALNKSMARLASVGYAMPGAVLAIGVIVPLGALDNSIDGVARDYFNTSTGLIFSGTIAAIIYAYSARFLAISLGSAESGLGRITPSMDQAARTLGHSSLSILTKVHIPLLSRSMLTAAIIVFVDVLKELPATLILRPFNFETLATYLYQYASDELLEHSALAALFIVATGIIPVILLNRASTAKQY
;
A
#
# COMPACT_ATOMS: atom_id res chain seq x y z
N MET A 1 19.92 -36.22 -40.31
CA MET A 1 20.36 -34.88 -40.72
C MET A 1 19.62 -33.82 -39.90
N GLU A 2 19.63 -33.97 -38.56
CA GLU A 2 18.65 -33.27 -37.69
C GLU A 2 19.17 -32.96 -36.26
N ALA A 3 20.50 -32.95 -36.05
CA ALA A 3 21.08 -32.81 -34.70
C ALA A 3 22.00 -31.58 -34.52
N VAL A 4 22.13 -30.70 -35.51
CA VAL A 4 23.10 -29.58 -35.47
C VAL A 4 22.44 -28.20 -35.29
N SER A 5 21.10 -28.09 -35.32
CA SER A 5 20.40 -26.79 -35.33
C SER A 5 20.09 -26.19 -33.95
N ALA A 6 19.99 -26.99 -32.88
CA ALA A 6 19.60 -26.49 -31.56
C ALA A 6 20.63 -25.56 -30.86
N PRO A 7 21.95 -25.80 -30.95
CA PRO A 7 22.95 -24.92 -30.33
C PRO A 7 23.05 -23.56 -31.04
N VAL A 8 23.00 -23.56 -32.38
CA VAL A 8 23.13 -22.36 -33.22
C VAL A 8 21.93 -21.42 -33.04
N ILE A 9 20.70 -21.95 -32.91
CA ILE A 9 19.52 -21.13 -32.61
C ILE A 9 19.60 -20.51 -31.20
N ARG A 10 20.22 -21.21 -30.24
CA ARG A 10 20.42 -20.72 -28.87
C ARG A 10 21.51 -19.65 -28.77
N GLU A 11 22.55 -19.73 -29.61
CA GLU A 11 23.60 -18.71 -29.72
C GLU A 11 23.16 -17.47 -30.51
N LEU A 12 22.40 -17.64 -31.59
CA LEU A 12 21.79 -16.53 -32.32
C LEU A 12 20.73 -15.81 -31.48
N SER A 13 19.98 -16.52 -30.63
CA SER A 13 19.05 -15.94 -29.65
C SER A 13 19.76 -15.10 -28.58
N LYS A 14 20.98 -15.48 -28.17
CA LYS A 14 21.78 -14.73 -27.19
C LYS A 14 22.44 -13.47 -27.77
N HIS A 15 22.81 -13.48 -29.06
CA HIS A 15 23.50 -12.36 -29.70
C HIS A 15 22.56 -11.38 -30.43
N ALA A 16 21.35 -11.79 -30.82
CA ALA A 16 20.44 -10.94 -31.61
C ALA A 16 19.58 -9.95 -30.80
N THR A 17 19.69 -9.87 -29.47
CA THR A 17 18.69 -9.14 -28.65
C THR A 17 19.25 -8.11 -27.68
N THR A 18 20.57 -7.92 -27.60
CA THR A 18 21.15 -7.02 -26.59
C THR A 18 21.47 -5.63 -27.10
N ASP A 19 21.38 -5.32 -28.40
CA ASP A 19 21.71 -3.95 -28.87
C ASP A 19 21.05 -3.56 -30.20
N SER A 20 19.75 -3.85 -30.36
CA SER A 20 19.02 -3.27 -31.49
C SER A 20 18.92 -1.75 -31.32
N PRO A 21 19.06 -0.95 -32.40
CA PRO A 21 18.89 0.51 -32.33
C PRO A 21 17.55 0.91 -31.72
N ASP A 22 16.50 0.11 -31.95
CA ASP A 22 15.18 0.29 -31.35
C ASP A 22 15.15 0.13 -29.83
N ALA A 23 16.07 -0.64 -29.22
CA ALA A 23 16.08 -0.91 -27.78
C ALA A 23 16.79 0.18 -26.96
N ARG A 24 17.69 0.96 -27.57
CA ARG A 24 18.45 2.04 -26.93
C ARG A 24 17.56 3.13 -26.29
N PRO A 25 16.58 3.74 -26.98
CA PRO A 25 15.73 4.77 -26.38
C PRO A 25 14.96 4.27 -25.14
N TRP A 26 14.51 3.01 -25.15
CA TRP A 26 13.81 2.40 -24.02
C TRP A 26 14.69 2.19 -22.80
N ARG A 27 15.97 1.85 -23.01
CA ARG A 27 16.96 1.75 -21.92
C ARG A 27 17.22 3.11 -21.28
N TYR A 28 17.41 4.16 -22.09
CA TYR A 28 17.58 5.51 -21.57
C TYR A 28 16.35 5.97 -20.81
N PHE A 29 15.15 5.72 -21.34
CA PHE A 29 13.90 6.01 -20.63
C PHE A 29 13.85 5.32 -19.27
N SER A 30 14.12 4.00 -19.21
CA SER A 30 14.12 3.27 -17.94
C SER A 30 15.18 3.75 -16.96
N ALA A 31 16.37 4.13 -17.44
CA ALA A 31 17.42 4.69 -16.61
C ALA A 31 17.02 6.06 -16.04
N ILE A 32 16.42 6.93 -16.86
CA ILE A 32 15.93 8.25 -16.42
C ILE A 32 14.83 8.11 -15.38
N VAL A 33 13.83 7.26 -15.64
CA VAL A 33 12.74 7.01 -14.68
C VAL A 33 13.27 6.42 -13.38
N ALA A 34 14.21 5.47 -13.45
CA ALA A 34 14.84 4.90 -12.26
C ALA A 34 15.64 5.94 -11.48
N LEU A 35 16.39 6.81 -12.16
CA LEU A 35 17.14 7.89 -11.53
C LEU A 35 16.18 8.85 -10.82
N ILE A 36 15.15 9.34 -11.50
CA ILE A 36 14.13 10.23 -10.94
C ILE A 36 13.47 9.59 -9.72
N ALA A 37 13.03 8.33 -9.81
CA ALA A 37 12.39 7.65 -8.69
C ALA A 37 13.31 7.42 -7.47
N VAL A 38 14.63 7.35 -7.68
CA VAL A 38 15.63 7.08 -6.62
C VAL A 38 16.22 8.37 -6.03
N ILE A 39 16.11 9.52 -6.70
CA ILE A 39 16.58 10.81 -6.17
C ILE A 39 16.10 11.06 -4.73
N PRO A 40 14.83 10.83 -4.34
CA PRO A 40 14.39 11.10 -2.98
C PRO A 40 15.11 10.26 -1.94
N LEU A 41 15.38 8.99 -2.27
CA LEU A 41 16.15 8.09 -1.42
C LEU A 41 17.58 8.58 -1.22
N LEU A 42 18.23 8.96 -2.33
CA LEU A 42 19.60 9.46 -2.30
C LEU A 42 19.68 10.76 -1.52
N ALA A 43 18.70 11.64 -1.66
CA ALA A 43 18.62 12.88 -0.91
C ALA A 43 18.48 12.63 0.60
N VAL A 44 17.59 11.73 1.03
CA VAL A 44 17.47 11.35 2.45
C VAL A 44 18.79 10.81 2.99
N ILE A 45 19.43 9.90 2.26
CA ILE A 45 20.72 9.33 2.66
C ILE A 45 21.77 10.44 2.76
N TYR A 46 21.87 11.32 1.76
CA TYR A 46 22.82 12.42 1.75
C TYR A 46 22.62 13.35 2.96
N VAL A 47 21.39 13.80 3.22
CA VAL A 47 21.07 14.71 4.33
C VAL A 47 21.31 14.03 5.68
N ALA A 48 21.07 12.72 5.79
CA ALA A 48 21.32 11.96 7.01
C ALA A 48 22.82 11.88 7.37
N PHE A 49 23.69 11.73 6.35
CA PHE A 49 25.14 11.65 6.55
C PHE A 49 25.81 13.02 6.64
N PHE A 50 25.23 14.05 6.03
CA PHE A 50 25.75 15.41 6.01
C PHE A 50 24.72 16.43 6.54
N PRO A 51 24.25 16.29 7.79
CA PRO A 51 23.30 17.24 8.37
C PRO A 51 23.97 18.58 8.66
N THR A 52 23.23 19.68 8.50
CA THR A 52 23.69 21.03 8.88
C THR A 52 23.94 21.11 10.39
N GLU A 53 23.02 20.55 11.19
CA GLU A 53 23.12 20.42 12.63
C GLU A 53 22.93 18.96 13.03
N ASN A 54 24.00 18.32 13.54
CA ASN A 54 23.95 16.91 13.92
C ASN A 54 23.44 16.73 15.35
N ILE A 55 22.14 16.46 15.48
CA ILE A 55 21.49 16.15 16.77
C ILE A 55 21.41 14.65 17.06
N TRP A 56 22.01 13.79 16.24
CA TRP A 56 21.92 12.33 16.39
C TRP A 56 22.32 11.81 17.77
N PRO A 57 23.43 12.27 18.39
CA PRO A 57 23.80 11.80 19.74
C PRO A 57 22.74 12.16 20.79
N HIS A 58 22.14 13.35 20.64
CA HIS A 58 21.06 13.79 21.52
C HIS A 58 19.83 12.90 21.35
N LEU A 59 19.37 12.67 20.12
CA LEU A 59 18.24 11.79 19.82
C LEU A 59 18.45 10.37 20.38
N TRP A 60 19.64 9.80 20.20
CA TRP A 60 20.00 8.49 20.76
C TRP A 60 19.91 8.45 22.28
N SER A 61 20.33 9.52 22.96
CA SER A 61 20.31 9.59 24.42
C SER A 61 18.94 9.87 25.03
N THR A 62 17.99 10.41 24.26
CA THR A 62 16.70 10.88 24.79
C THR A 62 15.50 10.09 24.27
N VAL A 63 15.14 10.24 22.99
CA VAL A 63 13.85 9.81 22.44
C VAL A 63 13.95 8.60 21.50
N LEU A 64 15.06 8.43 20.81
CA LEU A 64 15.21 7.41 19.76
C LEU A 64 15.08 5.96 20.26
N PRO A 65 15.62 5.56 21.43
CA PRO A 65 15.39 4.21 21.95
C PRO A 65 13.92 3.90 22.15
N ARG A 66 13.15 4.89 22.62
CA ARG A 66 11.71 4.77 22.81
C ARG A 66 10.95 4.68 21.48
N TYR A 67 11.37 5.48 20.48
CA TYR A 67 10.82 5.39 19.12
C TYR A 67 11.05 4.00 18.51
N LEU A 68 12.25 3.44 18.67
CA LEU A 68 12.59 2.10 18.21
C LEU A 68 11.77 1.02 18.92
N GLU A 69 11.66 1.10 20.25
CA GLU A 69 10.89 0.16 21.06
C GLU A 69 9.41 0.16 20.69
N ALA A 70 8.78 1.33 20.63
CA ALA A 70 7.37 1.47 20.28
C ALA A 70 7.10 1.00 18.85
N THR A 71 7.94 1.37 17.88
CA THR A 71 7.81 0.87 16.50
C THR A 71 7.97 -0.65 16.44
N PHE A 72 8.93 -1.23 17.16
CA PHE A 72 9.14 -2.67 17.19
C PHE A 72 7.91 -3.40 17.75
N PHE A 73 7.39 -2.99 18.91
CA PHE A 73 6.23 -3.64 19.51
C PHE A 73 4.94 -3.41 18.70
N LEU A 74 4.78 -2.23 18.10
CA LEU A 74 3.67 -1.96 17.19
C LEU A 74 3.71 -2.91 15.99
N MET A 75 4.85 -2.98 15.29
CA MET A 75 5.02 -3.86 14.13
C MET A 75 4.85 -5.34 14.51
N LEU A 76 5.41 -5.77 15.64
CA LEU A 76 5.26 -7.15 16.12
C LEU A 76 3.79 -7.48 16.42
N GLY A 77 3.10 -6.61 17.17
CA GLY A 77 1.70 -6.79 17.54
C GLY A 77 0.78 -6.82 16.32
N VAL A 78 0.92 -5.84 15.43
CA VAL A 78 0.14 -5.77 14.18
C VAL A 78 0.46 -6.97 13.29
N GLY A 79 1.73 -7.33 13.13
CA GLY A 79 2.13 -8.48 12.33
C GLY A 79 1.51 -9.79 12.81
N LEU A 80 1.47 -10.03 14.12
CA LEU A 80 0.88 -11.22 14.72
C LEU A 80 -0.65 -11.26 14.56
N LEU A 81 -1.35 -10.18 14.93
CA LEU A 81 -2.81 -10.12 14.87
C LEU A 81 -3.32 -10.08 13.42
N ALA A 82 -2.73 -9.28 12.54
CA ALA A 82 -3.11 -9.24 11.13
C ALA A 82 -2.86 -10.60 10.45
N THR A 83 -1.77 -11.30 10.79
CA THR A 83 -1.52 -12.67 10.32
C THR A 83 -2.61 -13.62 10.81
N PHE A 84 -2.95 -13.56 12.10
CA PHE A 84 -4.01 -14.38 12.66
C PHE A 84 -5.35 -14.13 11.96
N PHE A 85 -5.77 -12.87 11.81
CA PHE A 85 -7.01 -12.50 11.13
C PHE A 85 -7.01 -12.88 9.65
N GLY A 86 -5.95 -12.53 8.91
CA GLY A 86 -5.84 -12.75 7.47
C GLY A 86 -5.70 -14.22 7.09
N VAL A 87 -4.84 -14.98 7.76
CA VAL A 87 -4.62 -16.41 7.46
C VAL A 87 -5.85 -17.23 7.86
N THR A 88 -6.43 -16.97 9.02
CA THR A 88 -7.60 -17.72 9.50
C THR A 88 -8.80 -17.48 8.59
N SER A 89 -9.09 -16.21 8.24
CA SER A 89 -10.18 -15.90 7.33
C SER A 89 -9.95 -16.45 5.91
N ALA A 90 -8.72 -16.42 5.40
CA ALA A 90 -8.36 -17.01 4.11
C ALA A 90 -8.56 -18.54 4.11
N TRP A 91 -8.12 -19.21 5.17
CA TRP A 91 -8.29 -20.64 5.36
C TRP A 91 -9.76 -21.04 5.45
N LEU A 92 -10.55 -20.33 6.25
CA LEU A 92 -12.00 -20.56 6.38
C LEU A 92 -12.71 -20.42 5.04
N VAL A 93 -12.52 -19.31 4.34
CA VAL A 93 -13.20 -19.02 3.07
C VAL A 93 -12.76 -19.98 1.95
N ALA A 94 -11.49 -20.38 1.91
CA ALA A 94 -11.00 -21.28 0.87
C ALA A 94 -11.46 -22.74 1.08
N PHE A 95 -11.36 -23.27 2.30
CA PHE A 95 -11.53 -24.70 2.57
C PHE A 95 -12.93 -25.09 3.00
N TYR A 96 -13.73 -24.17 3.52
CA TYR A 96 -14.99 -24.52 4.17
C TYR A 96 -16.21 -23.83 3.55
N ARG A 97 -17.35 -24.54 3.58
CA ARG A 97 -18.68 -23.98 3.34
C ARG A 97 -19.38 -23.77 4.68
N PHE A 98 -19.76 -22.52 4.94
CA PHE A 98 -20.48 -22.09 6.13
C PHE A 98 -21.48 -20.98 5.76
N PRO A 99 -22.51 -20.72 6.60
CA PRO A 99 -23.49 -19.67 6.34
C PRO A 99 -22.84 -18.31 6.08
N GLY A 100 -23.23 -17.64 5.00
CA GLY A 100 -22.67 -16.34 4.63
C GLY A 100 -21.30 -16.37 3.94
N ARG A 101 -20.66 -17.53 3.73
CA ARG A 101 -19.33 -17.62 3.08
C ARG A 101 -19.21 -16.81 1.78
N LYS A 102 -20.23 -16.85 0.91
CA LYS A 102 -20.21 -16.10 -0.35
C LYS A 102 -20.12 -14.59 -0.11
N LEU A 103 -20.86 -14.08 0.87
CA LEU A 103 -20.80 -12.68 1.31
C LEU A 103 -19.42 -12.36 1.90
N PHE A 104 -18.96 -13.15 2.86
CA PHE A 104 -17.67 -12.91 3.52
C PHE A 104 -16.48 -12.99 2.56
N SER A 105 -16.57 -13.79 1.49
CA SER A 105 -15.49 -13.94 0.53
C SER A 105 -15.01 -12.61 -0.09
N TRP A 106 -15.90 -11.63 -0.20
CA TRP A 106 -15.57 -10.28 -0.65
C TRP A 106 -15.73 -9.24 0.47
N ALA A 107 -16.66 -9.41 1.40
CA ALA A 107 -16.87 -8.45 2.48
C ALA A 107 -15.66 -8.33 3.42
N LEU A 108 -14.86 -9.40 3.56
CA LEU A 108 -13.59 -9.38 4.30
C LEU A 108 -12.53 -8.42 3.69
N LEU A 109 -12.78 -7.89 2.49
CA LEU A 109 -11.95 -6.87 1.86
C LEU A 109 -12.41 -5.44 2.18
N LEU A 110 -13.62 -5.24 2.71
CA LEU A 110 -14.16 -3.91 2.97
C LEU A 110 -13.34 -3.09 3.98
N PRO A 111 -12.78 -3.66 5.07
CA PRO A 111 -11.96 -2.89 6.00
C PRO A 111 -10.74 -2.20 5.35
N PHE A 112 -10.26 -2.72 4.22
CA PHE A 112 -9.19 -2.11 3.43
C PHE A 112 -9.53 -0.71 2.89
N ALA A 113 -10.81 -0.42 2.71
CA ALA A 113 -11.30 0.87 2.24
C ALA A 113 -11.22 1.96 3.32
N VAL A 114 -11.13 1.59 4.60
CA VAL A 114 -11.09 2.53 5.72
C VAL A 114 -9.63 2.85 6.04
N PRO A 115 -9.21 4.13 5.95
CA PRO A 115 -7.87 4.53 6.39
C PRO A 115 -7.65 4.22 7.88
N ALA A 116 -6.42 3.85 8.25
CA ALA A 116 -6.08 3.50 9.65
C ALA A 116 -6.35 4.64 10.63
N TYR A 117 -6.05 5.88 10.24
CA TYR A 117 -6.31 7.05 11.07
C TYR A 117 -7.83 7.30 11.25
N VAL A 118 -8.65 7.03 10.23
CA VAL A 118 -10.12 7.16 10.31
C VAL A 118 -10.69 6.20 11.33
N ILE A 119 -10.31 4.93 11.27
CA ILE A 119 -10.79 3.93 12.24
C ILE A 119 -10.33 4.31 13.65
N ALA A 120 -9.11 4.82 13.81
CA ALA A 120 -8.59 5.28 15.10
C ALA A 120 -9.42 6.42 15.71
N TYR A 121 -9.82 7.40 14.90
CA TYR A 121 -10.66 8.52 15.34
C TYR A 121 -12.05 8.04 15.77
N VAL A 122 -12.71 7.25 14.91
CA VAL A 122 -14.05 6.73 15.20
C VAL A 122 -14.07 5.89 16.49
N TYR A 123 -13.09 4.99 16.66
CA TYR A 123 -13.05 4.18 17.88
C TYR A 123 -12.67 4.97 19.12
N THR A 124 -11.93 6.07 18.98
CA THR A 124 -11.65 6.93 20.13
C THR A 124 -12.91 7.62 20.59
N ASP A 125 -13.62 8.28 19.67
CA ASP A 125 -14.89 8.94 19.96
C ASP A 125 -15.96 7.97 20.52
N LEU A 126 -16.04 6.74 20.00
CA LEU A 126 -16.96 5.72 20.54
C LEU A 126 -16.60 5.26 21.96
N LEU A 127 -15.31 5.07 22.22
CA LEU A 127 -14.80 4.35 23.40
C LEU A 127 -14.18 5.25 24.46
N GLU A 128 -14.09 6.56 24.23
CA GLU A 128 -13.62 7.51 25.24
C GLU A 128 -14.63 7.66 26.39
N TYR A 129 -14.25 8.42 27.41
CA TYR A 129 -15.07 8.55 28.61
C TYR A 129 -16.43 9.23 28.31
N SER A 130 -16.44 10.29 27.50
CA SER A 130 -17.65 10.96 27.00
C SER A 130 -18.43 10.12 25.99
N GLY A 131 -17.77 9.13 25.38
CA GLY A 131 -18.29 8.37 24.27
C GLY A 131 -19.52 7.54 24.60
N PRO A 132 -20.35 7.21 23.59
CA PRO A 132 -21.63 6.53 23.77
C PRO A 132 -21.50 5.17 24.46
N VAL A 133 -20.41 4.43 24.22
CA VAL A 133 -20.22 3.10 24.83
C VAL A 133 -20.03 3.22 26.35
N GLN A 134 -19.15 4.12 26.79
CA GLN A 134 -18.94 4.31 28.22
C GLN A 134 -20.12 5.01 28.88
N ALA A 135 -20.79 5.94 28.19
CA ALA A 135 -22.00 6.59 28.70
C ALA A 135 -23.12 5.59 28.99
N LEU A 136 -23.40 4.66 28.05
CA LEU A 136 -24.40 3.60 28.24
C LEU A 136 -24.03 2.64 29.38
N LEU A 137 -22.75 2.28 29.50
CA LEU A 137 -22.29 1.45 30.62
C LEU A 137 -22.51 2.17 31.97
N ARG A 138 -22.18 3.46 32.05
CA ARG A 138 -22.42 4.25 33.25
C ARG A 138 -23.90 4.35 33.60
N GLU A 139 -24.77 4.53 32.61
CA GLU A 139 -26.21 4.56 32.79
C GLU A 139 -26.75 3.22 33.31
N TRP A 140 -26.32 2.09 32.73
CA TRP A 140 -26.78 0.76 33.13
C TRP A 140 -26.30 0.33 34.52
N PHE A 141 -25.07 0.67 34.89
CA PHE A 141 -24.49 0.26 36.18
C PHE A 141 -24.60 1.34 37.27
N GLY A 142 -25.13 2.52 36.95
CA GLY A 142 -25.25 3.64 37.88
C GLY A 142 -23.92 4.29 38.27
N TRP A 143 -22.86 4.07 37.49
CA TRP A 143 -21.54 4.67 37.72
C TRP A 143 -21.57 6.17 37.40
N ARG A 144 -20.94 6.97 38.26
CA ARG A 144 -20.92 8.44 38.14
C ARG A 144 -19.53 8.98 37.92
N THR A 145 -18.50 8.28 38.38
CA THR A 145 -17.13 8.73 38.30
C THR A 145 -16.23 7.72 37.57
N PRO A 146 -15.11 8.17 36.96
CA PRO A 146 -14.14 7.26 36.36
C PRO A 146 -13.48 6.28 37.36
N ARG A 147 -13.70 6.45 38.67
CA ARG A 147 -13.17 5.54 39.70
C ARG A 147 -14.08 4.33 39.93
N ASP A 148 -15.33 4.40 39.47
CA ASP A 148 -16.32 3.36 39.72
C ASP A 148 -16.09 2.11 38.85
N TYR A 149 -15.34 2.27 37.75
CA TYR A 149 -15.02 1.19 36.81
C TYR A 149 -13.68 1.42 36.11
N TRP A 150 -13.09 0.32 35.65
CA TRP A 150 -11.92 0.36 34.78
C TRP A 150 -12.35 0.15 33.32
N PHE A 151 -11.82 0.94 32.40
CA PHE A 151 -12.04 0.79 30.96
C PHE A 151 -10.71 0.87 30.19
N PRO A 152 -10.48 0.01 29.18
CA PRO A 152 -9.24 0.05 28.40
C PRO A 152 -9.03 1.38 27.69
N GLN A 153 -7.83 1.95 27.82
CA GLN A 153 -7.47 3.17 27.09
C GLN A 153 -7.23 2.85 25.61
N ILE A 154 -8.11 3.36 24.74
CA ILE A 154 -8.03 3.15 23.29
C ILE A 154 -6.82 3.85 22.67
N ARG A 155 -6.50 5.08 23.11
CA ARG A 155 -5.29 5.81 22.72
C ARG A 155 -4.06 5.23 23.41
N SER A 156 -3.64 4.05 22.95
CA SER A 156 -2.52 3.30 23.49
C SER A 156 -1.86 2.45 22.41
N LEU A 157 -0.67 1.92 22.68
CA LEU A 157 0.01 0.97 21.78
C LEU A 157 -0.88 -0.25 21.46
N GLY A 158 -1.57 -0.80 22.47
CA GLY A 158 -2.48 -1.92 22.29
C GLY A 158 -3.68 -1.58 21.41
N GLY A 159 -4.27 -0.38 21.61
CA GLY A 159 -5.33 0.13 20.75
C GLY A 159 -4.86 0.30 19.30
N ALA A 160 -3.68 0.90 19.08
CA ALA A 160 -3.09 1.05 17.75
C ALA A 160 -2.92 -0.32 17.07
N ILE A 161 -2.35 -1.31 17.79
CA ILE A 161 -2.18 -2.68 17.31
C ILE A 161 -3.51 -3.28 16.81
N ILE A 162 -4.60 -3.11 17.57
CA ILE A 162 -5.92 -3.63 17.19
C ILE A 162 -6.47 -2.88 15.97
N MET A 163 -6.44 -1.54 15.97
CA MET A 163 -6.98 -0.72 14.87
C MET A 163 -6.28 -1.02 13.56
N PHE A 164 -4.94 -1.04 13.54
CA PHE A 164 -4.17 -1.43 12.36
C PHE A 164 -4.50 -2.86 11.91
N SER A 165 -4.58 -3.81 12.84
CA SER A 165 -4.85 -5.20 12.48
C SER A 165 -6.22 -5.37 11.82
N LEU A 166 -7.23 -4.63 12.25
CA LEU A 166 -8.59 -4.67 11.70
C LEU A 166 -8.67 -4.15 10.26
N VAL A 167 -7.85 -3.16 9.87
CA VAL A 167 -7.88 -2.58 8.51
C VAL A 167 -6.78 -3.13 7.59
N LEU A 168 -5.68 -3.66 8.14
CA LEU A 168 -4.54 -4.15 7.36
C LEU A 168 -4.55 -5.68 7.14
N TYR A 169 -5.28 -6.48 7.91
CA TYR A 169 -5.39 -7.92 7.63
C TYR A 169 -5.84 -8.30 6.20
N PRO A 170 -6.64 -7.48 5.47
CA PRO A 170 -7.05 -7.79 4.10
C PRO A 170 -5.88 -8.05 3.14
N TYR A 171 -4.71 -7.42 3.35
CA TYR A 171 -3.49 -7.70 2.57
C TYR A 171 -3.05 -9.17 2.67
N ILE A 172 -3.07 -9.72 3.88
CA ILE A 172 -2.72 -11.12 4.15
C ILE A 172 -3.84 -12.04 3.67
N TYR A 173 -5.10 -11.68 3.90
CA TYR A 173 -6.25 -12.43 3.42
C TYR A 173 -6.21 -12.61 1.89
N LEU A 174 -5.98 -11.54 1.12
CA LEU A 174 -5.92 -11.56 -0.34
C LEU A 174 -4.80 -12.47 -0.86
N THR A 175 -3.58 -12.25 -0.37
CA THR A 175 -2.39 -12.98 -0.81
C THR A 175 -2.47 -14.46 -0.45
N CYS A 176 -2.86 -14.79 0.78
CA CYS A 176 -3.01 -16.17 1.22
C CYS A 176 -4.16 -16.86 0.51
N ARG A 177 -5.32 -16.21 0.35
CA ARG A 177 -6.47 -16.80 -0.35
C ARG A 177 -6.14 -17.09 -1.82
N ALA A 178 -5.45 -16.18 -2.51
CA ALA A 178 -5.02 -16.41 -3.89
C ALA A 178 -4.11 -17.65 -3.97
N ALA A 179 -3.10 -17.75 -3.10
CA ALA A 179 -2.18 -18.89 -3.07
C ALA A 179 -2.87 -20.21 -2.74
N LEU A 180 -3.90 -20.18 -1.88
CA LEU A 180 -4.72 -21.35 -1.55
C LEU A 180 -5.56 -21.81 -2.74
N MET A 181 -6.22 -20.88 -3.44
CA MET A 181 -7.08 -21.19 -4.58
C MET A 181 -6.33 -21.78 -5.78
N GLU A 182 -5.01 -21.57 -5.86
CA GLU A 182 -4.14 -22.14 -6.89
C GLU A 182 -3.70 -23.60 -6.59
N GLN A 183 -3.96 -24.13 -5.39
CA GLN A 183 -3.54 -25.48 -5.01
C GLN A 183 -4.50 -26.57 -5.52
N SER A 184 -3.95 -27.75 -5.79
CA SER A 184 -4.74 -28.94 -6.17
C SER A 184 -5.30 -29.67 -4.95
N ASP A 185 -6.54 -30.16 -5.06
CA ASP A 185 -7.24 -30.92 -4.00
C ASP A 185 -6.53 -32.24 -3.61
N SER A 186 -5.66 -32.78 -4.49
CA SER A 186 -4.95 -34.05 -4.29
C SER A 186 -4.08 -34.08 -3.03
N LEU A 187 -3.41 -32.97 -2.68
CA LEU A 187 -2.58 -32.87 -1.48
C LEU A 187 -3.43 -32.98 -0.21
N LEU A 188 -4.65 -32.48 -0.24
CA LEU A 188 -5.58 -32.51 0.89
C LEU A 188 -6.23 -33.89 1.03
N MET A 189 -6.57 -34.52 -0.10
CA MET A 189 -7.06 -35.89 -0.12
C MET A 189 -6.00 -36.85 0.44
N ALA A 190 -4.73 -36.71 0.03
CA ALA A 190 -3.63 -37.51 0.55
C ALA A 190 -3.45 -37.31 2.07
N SER A 191 -3.52 -36.07 2.57
CA SER A 191 -3.49 -35.76 4.00
C SER A 191 -4.59 -36.49 4.77
N ARG A 192 -5.83 -36.45 4.25
CA ARG A 192 -6.99 -37.11 4.86
C ARG A 192 -6.88 -38.64 4.81
N SER A 193 -6.39 -39.21 3.72
CA SER A 193 -6.15 -40.66 3.59
C SER A 193 -5.10 -41.16 4.59
N LEU A 194 -4.13 -40.31 4.98
CA LEU A 194 -3.16 -40.59 6.04
C LEU A 194 -3.70 -40.34 7.46
N GLY A 195 -5.01 -40.10 7.62
CA GLY A 195 -5.64 -39.87 8.92
C GLY A 195 -5.34 -38.50 9.55
N ALA A 196 -4.81 -37.54 8.79
CA ALA A 196 -4.55 -36.20 9.33
C ALA A 196 -5.83 -35.37 9.40
N GLY A 197 -6.17 -34.90 10.61
CA GLY A 197 -7.26 -33.95 10.83
C GLY A 197 -7.00 -32.56 10.23
N ALA A 198 -7.99 -31.68 10.32
CA ALA A 198 -7.96 -30.33 9.75
C ALA A 198 -6.78 -29.49 10.27
N LEU A 199 -6.55 -29.44 11.58
CA LEU A 199 -5.46 -28.68 12.18
C LEU A 199 -4.08 -29.24 11.79
N ARG A 200 -3.94 -30.57 11.77
CA ARG A 200 -2.68 -31.22 11.34
C ARG A 200 -2.38 -30.94 9.88
N THR A 201 -3.40 -30.99 9.03
CA THR A 201 -3.32 -30.61 7.61
C THR A 201 -2.94 -29.13 7.47
N PHE A 202 -3.52 -28.26 8.29
CA PHE A 202 -3.22 -26.84 8.28
C PHE A 202 -1.74 -26.57 8.57
N TYR A 203 -1.22 -27.03 9.72
CA TYR A 203 0.16 -26.73 10.10
C TYR A 203 1.22 -27.45 9.26
N ARG A 204 0.94 -28.67 8.78
CA ARG A 204 1.93 -29.47 8.04
C ARG A 204 1.91 -29.27 6.53
N ILE A 205 0.79 -28.86 5.96
CA ILE A 205 0.63 -28.76 4.50
C ILE A 205 0.27 -27.33 4.11
N VAL A 206 -0.84 -26.82 4.63
CA VAL A 206 -1.37 -25.51 4.19
C VAL A 206 -0.41 -24.38 4.54
N LEU A 207 -0.02 -24.26 5.81
CA LEU A 207 0.83 -23.18 6.30
C LEU A 207 2.17 -23.14 5.55
N PRO A 208 2.93 -24.25 5.39
CA PRO A 208 4.15 -24.27 4.58
C PRO A 208 3.94 -23.82 3.13
N ILE A 209 2.84 -24.21 2.49
CA ILE A 209 2.52 -23.83 1.11
C ILE A 209 2.23 -22.33 0.98
N ILE A 210 1.50 -21.74 1.93
CA ILE A 210 1.15 -20.32 1.88
C ILE A 210 2.22 -19.38 2.43
N ARG A 211 3.28 -19.89 3.09
CA ARG A 211 4.38 -19.08 3.67
C ARG A 211 4.93 -17.99 2.74
N PRO A 212 5.18 -18.23 1.44
CA PRO A 212 5.67 -17.19 0.54
C PRO A 212 4.63 -16.07 0.35
N ALA A 213 3.36 -16.43 0.16
CA ALA A 213 2.27 -15.47 0.00
C ALA A 213 2.00 -14.69 1.31
N LEU A 214 2.06 -15.38 2.46
CA LEU A 214 2.01 -14.78 3.78
C LEU A 214 3.15 -13.77 3.97
N ALA A 215 4.37 -14.10 3.55
CA ALA A 215 5.51 -13.18 3.65
C ALA A 215 5.29 -11.90 2.82
N VAL A 216 4.69 -12.00 1.63
CA VAL A 216 4.30 -10.81 0.85
C VAL A 216 3.26 -9.99 1.60
N GLY A 217 2.15 -10.60 2.02
CA GLY A 217 1.08 -9.91 2.73
C GLY A 217 1.56 -9.25 4.03
N LEU A 218 2.38 -9.96 4.81
CA LEU A 218 2.94 -9.46 6.06
C LEU A 218 3.91 -8.30 5.82
N ALA A 219 4.78 -8.38 4.81
CA ALA A 219 5.68 -7.28 4.48
C ALA A 219 4.89 -5.99 4.12
N LEU A 220 3.80 -6.13 3.36
CA LEU A 220 2.92 -5.00 3.04
C LEU A 220 2.26 -4.42 4.30
N VAL A 221 1.71 -5.26 5.18
CA VAL A 221 1.13 -4.83 6.46
C VAL A 221 2.15 -4.06 7.29
N LEU A 222 3.37 -4.58 7.42
CA LEU A 222 4.42 -3.96 8.23
C LEU A 222 4.95 -2.66 7.62
N MET A 223 5.01 -2.57 6.29
CA MET A 223 5.35 -1.31 5.59
C MET A 223 4.27 -0.25 5.75
N GLU A 224 2.99 -0.62 5.68
CA GLU A 224 1.90 0.32 5.95
C GLU A 224 1.87 0.76 7.42
N THR A 225 2.16 -0.15 8.34
CA THR A 225 2.28 0.17 9.78
C THR A 225 3.43 1.14 10.03
N LEU A 226 4.57 0.96 9.36
CA LEU A 226 5.72 1.87 9.43
C LEU A 226 5.44 3.22 8.74
N ASN A 227 4.54 3.24 7.75
CA ASN A 227 4.20 4.44 7.00
C ASN A 227 3.19 5.34 7.73
N ASP A 228 2.33 4.78 8.58
CA ASP A 228 1.23 5.52 9.17
C ASP A 228 1.72 6.58 10.17
N PHE A 229 1.23 7.81 9.97
CA PHE A 229 1.43 8.94 10.87
C PHE A 229 0.15 9.27 11.65
N GLY A 230 -1.01 9.29 10.99
CA GLY A 230 -2.24 9.81 11.57
C GLY A 230 -2.71 9.04 12.81
N THR A 231 -2.66 7.71 12.79
CA THR A 231 -3.08 6.86 13.91
C THR A 231 -2.12 6.97 15.07
N VAL A 232 -0.82 6.84 14.80
CA VAL A 232 0.21 6.80 15.84
C VAL A 232 0.38 8.16 16.51
N SER A 233 0.28 9.26 15.75
CA SER A 233 0.26 10.63 16.27
C SER A 233 -0.92 10.83 17.21
N PHE A 234 -2.13 10.49 16.75
CA PHE A 234 -3.35 10.70 17.53
C PHE A 234 -3.44 9.82 18.79
N PHE A 235 -2.96 8.58 18.73
CA PHE A 235 -2.90 7.72 19.91
C PHE A 235 -1.70 8.03 20.82
N ALA A 236 -0.91 9.05 20.49
CA ALA A 236 0.32 9.43 21.18
C ALA A 236 1.32 8.26 21.31
N VAL A 237 1.34 7.36 20.32
CA VAL A 237 2.30 6.27 20.23
C VAL A 237 3.57 6.80 19.57
N GLN A 238 4.60 6.97 20.39
CA GLN A 238 5.90 7.54 20.00
C GLN A 238 6.67 6.56 19.10
N THR A 239 6.31 6.47 17.83
CA THR A 239 6.99 5.63 16.81
C THR A 239 8.09 6.41 16.09
N LEU A 240 8.93 5.73 15.30
CA LEU A 240 9.88 6.38 14.38
C LEU A 240 9.22 7.39 13.44
N THR A 241 8.00 7.08 12.95
CA THR A 241 7.25 7.99 12.08
C THR A 241 6.88 9.26 12.83
N ALA A 242 6.30 9.15 14.02
CA ALA A 242 5.99 10.31 14.86
C ALA A 242 7.26 11.11 15.20
N GLY A 243 8.34 10.42 15.56
CA GLY A 243 9.63 11.05 15.87
C GLY A 243 10.26 11.80 14.69
N LEU A 244 10.08 11.30 13.46
CA LEU A 244 10.51 12.00 12.25
C LEU A 244 9.77 13.34 12.12
N TYR A 245 8.45 13.36 12.29
CA TYR A 245 7.66 14.59 12.26
C TYR A 245 8.04 15.55 13.38
N ASP A 246 8.18 15.06 14.61
CA ASP A 246 8.59 15.89 15.75
C ASP A 246 9.95 16.54 15.51
N THR A 247 10.91 15.76 15.02
CA THR A 247 12.28 16.25 14.78
C THR A 247 12.32 17.29 13.65
N TRP A 248 11.48 17.13 12.63
CA TRP A 248 11.40 18.10 11.56
C TRP A 248 10.58 19.33 11.97
N LEU A 249 9.29 19.15 12.25
CA LEU A 249 8.34 20.24 12.37
C LEU A 249 8.45 20.96 13.72
N ASN A 250 8.70 20.23 14.81
CA ASN A 250 8.73 20.81 16.15
C ASN A 250 10.14 21.27 16.56
N LEU A 251 11.19 20.52 16.19
CA LEU A 251 12.59 20.91 16.46
C LEU A 251 13.24 21.71 15.34
N GLY A 252 12.61 21.83 14.17
CA GLY A 252 13.17 22.53 13.01
C GLY A 252 14.40 21.86 12.40
N ASN A 253 14.68 20.59 12.71
CA ASN A 253 15.92 19.91 12.34
C ASN A 253 15.70 18.84 11.26
N VAL A 254 15.82 19.25 10.00
CA VAL A 254 15.70 18.36 8.82
C VAL A 254 16.80 17.28 8.81
N GLY A 255 17.99 17.58 9.31
CA GLY A 255 19.13 16.64 9.38
C GLY A 255 18.82 15.43 10.28
N GLY A 256 18.40 15.69 11.52
CA GLY A 256 17.98 14.66 12.47
C GLY A 256 16.77 13.87 11.96
N ALA A 257 15.79 14.54 11.35
CA ALA A 257 14.66 13.88 10.72
C ALA A 257 15.10 12.95 9.58
N ALA A 258 16.06 13.37 8.74
CA ALA A 258 16.63 12.54 7.69
C ALA A 258 17.39 11.33 8.24
N GLN A 259 18.05 11.45 9.40
CA GLN A 259 18.70 10.32 10.06
C GLN A 259 17.69 9.29 10.58
N ILE A 260 16.57 9.73 11.17
CA ILE A 260 15.44 8.84 11.52
C ILE A 260 14.88 8.20 10.25
N ALA A 261 14.69 8.99 9.19
CA ALA A 261 14.20 8.52 7.90
C ALA A 261 15.10 7.44 7.29
N ALA A 262 16.42 7.59 7.38
CA ALA A 262 17.39 6.59 6.93
C ALA A 262 17.26 5.27 7.69
N LEU A 263 17.00 5.29 9.00
CA LEU A 263 16.68 4.08 9.77
C LEU A 263 15.38 3.42 9.28
N MET A 264 14.32 4.20 9.04
CA MET A 264 13.05 3.69 8.52
C MET A 264 13.22 3.04 7.14
N VAL A 265 14.00 3.66 6.25
CA VAL A 265 14.40 3.08 4.96
C VAL A 265 15.14 1.75 5.18
N GLY A 266 16.08 1.69 6.12
CA GLY A 266 16.79 0.47 6.46
C GLY A 266 15.85 -0.66 6.89
N ILE A 267 14.87 -0.37 7.74
CA ILE A 267 13.83 -1.31 8.17
C ILE A 267 12.98 -1.75 6.96
N ALA A 268 12.52 -0.83 6.12
CA ALA A 268 11.71 -1.15 4.95
C ALA A 268 12.46 -2.02 3.93
N LEU A 269 13.75 -1.73 3.68
CA LEU A 269 14.61 -2.55 2.83
C LEU A 269 14.86 -3.93 3.44
N ALA A 270 15.02 -4.03 4.76
CA ALA A 270 15.13 -5.32 5.45
C ALA A 270 13.85 -6.16 5.30
N LEU A 271 12.67 -5.55 5.46
CA LEU A 271 11.39 -6.23 5.22
C LEU A 271 11.26 -6.73 3.77
N LEU A 272 11.59 -5.89 2.78
CA LEU A 272 11.62 -6.28 1.37
C LEU A 272 12.61 -7.42 1.11
N TYR A 273 13.78 -7.40 1.74
CA TYR A 273 14.77 -8.46 1.60
C TYR A 273 14.27 -9.79 2.17
N LEU A 274 13.70 -9.77 3.38
CA LEU A 274 13.12 -10.97 4.03
C LEU A 274 11.98 -11.56 3.20
N GLU A 275 11.14 -10.71 2.63
CA GLU A 275 10.06 -11.08 1.72
C GLU A 275 10.60 -11.76 0.45
N ARG A 276 11.64 -11.20 -0.18
CA ARG A 276 12.28 -11.78 -1.38
C ARG A 276 12.97 -13.11 -1.08
N ALA A 277 13.66 -13.22 0.05
CA ALA A 277 14.33 -14.43 0.48
C ALA A 277 13.32 -15.58 0.71
N SER A 278 12.13 -15.27 1.22
CA SER A 278 11.02 -16.24 1.38
C SER A 278 10.56 -16.81 0.04
N ARG A 279 10.49 -16.00 -1.02
CA ARG A 279 10.06 -16.44 -2.37
C ARG A 279 11.06 -17.35 -3.08
N HIS A 280 12.36 -17.14 -2.89
CA HIS A 280 13.39 -17.88 -3.61
C HIS A 280 13.33 -19.39 -3.37
N LYS A 281 12.94 -19.81 -2.15
CA LYS A 281 12.83 -21.23 -1.76
C LYS A 281 11.57 -21.92 -2.28
N SER A 282 10.58 -21.17 -2.78
CA SER A 282 9.25 -21.72 -3.15
C SER A 282 9.02 -21.93 -4.64
N LYS A 283 9.97 -21.57 -5.51
CA LYS A 283 9.85 -21.77 -6.97
C LYS A 283 9.72 -23.23 -7.42
N SER A 284 9.77 -24.20 -6.50
CA SER A 284 9.87 -25.63 -6.81
C SER A 284 8.55 -26.42 -6.77
N TYR A 285 7.38 -25.79 -6.58
CA TYR A 285 6.10 -26.51 -6.38
C TYR A 285 4.94 -26.07 -7.29
N GLN A 286 5.20 -25.51 -8.47
CA GLN A 286 4.17 -25.40 -9.52
C GLN A 286 4.26 -26.61 -10.44
N SER A 287 3.52 -27.67 -10.10
CA SER A 287 3.35 -28.81 -10.99
C SER A 287 2.31 -28.44 -12.04
N GLY A 288 2.73 -28.27 -13.30
CA GLY A 288 1.94 -27.85 -14.46
C GLY A 288 0.92 -28.89 -14.95
N GLY A 289 0.18 -29.52 -14.05
CA GLY A 289 -0.92 -30.43 -14.37
C GLY A 289 -2.28 -29.72 -14.33
N ARG A 290 -3.29 -30.30 -14.99
CA ARG A 290 -4.71 -29.91 -14.82
C ARG A 290 -5.09 -30.03 -13.34
N THR A 291 -5.04 -28.94 -12.60
CA THR A 291 -5.41 -28.90 -11.18
C THR A 291 -6.92 -29.00 -11.06
N ARG A 292 -7.41 -30.06 -10.40
CA ARG A 292 -8.82 -30.11 -10.00
C ARG A 292 -9.04 -29.00 -8.96
N PRO A 293 -10.06 -28.14 -9.14
CA PRO A 293 -10.30 -27.03 -8.22
C PRO A 293 -10.60 -27.57 -6.82
N LEU A 294 -10.13 -26.86 -5.79
CA LEU A 294 -10.41 -27.18 -4.40
C LEU A 294 -11.91 -27.32 -4.16
N THR A 295 -12.34 -28.46 -3.62
CA THR A 295 -13.72 -28.68 -3.21
C THR A 295 -13.90 -28.33 -1.73
N PRO A 296 -14.62 -27.25 -1.40
CA PRO A 296 -14.71 -26.82 0.00
C PRO A 296 -15.59 -27.78 0.80
N THR A 297 -15.12 -28.20 1.97
CA THR A 297 -15.84 -29.09 2.89
C THR A 297 -16.96 -28.36 3.61
N GLN A 298 -18.12 -28.99 3.76
CA GLN A 298 -19.24 -28.42 4.50
C GLN A 298 -18.96 -28.44 6.00
N LEU A 299 -19.01 -27.27 6.65
CA LEU A 299 -19.06 -27.18 8.12
C LEU A 299 -20.51 -27.31 8.57
N THR A 300 -20.72 -28.01 9.69
CA THR A 300 -22.04 -28.23 10.28
C THR A 300 -22.03 -27.88 11.78
N GLY A 301 -23.22 -27.57 12.31
CA GLY A 301 -23.43 -27.25 13.73
C GLY A 301 -22.65 -26.02 14.21
N LYS A 302 -22.12 -26.08 15.44
CA LYS A 302 -21.43 -24.97 16.11
C LYS A 302 -20.22 -24.45 15.33
N SER A 303 -19.48 -25.34 14.66
CA SER A 303 -18.28 -24.97 13.89
C SER A 303 -18.58 -24.01 12.73
N ALA A 304 -19.74 -24.19 12.08
CA ALA A 304 -20.18 -23.32 11.00
C ALA A 304 -20.50 -21.92 11.51
N TYR A 305 -21.19 -21.80 12.66
CA TYR A 305 -21.51 -20.52 13.28
C TYR A 305 -20.28 -19.81 13.83
N ILE A 306 -19.30 -20.52 14.39
CA ILE A 306 -18.03 -19.91 14.83
C ILE A 306 -17.27 -19.32 13.62
N ALA A 307 -17.23 -20.02 12.48
CA ALA A 307 -16.61 -19.51 11.27
C ALA A 307 -17.34 -18.26 10.74
N SER A 308 -18.67 -18.27 10.72
CA SER A 308 -19.49 -17.12 10.35
C SER A 308 -19.28 -15.94 11.30
N ALA A 309 -19.28 -16.18 12.61
CA ALA A 309 -19.09 -15.17 13.64
C ALA A 309 -17.70 -14.53 13.55
N PHE A 310 -16.64 -15.33 13.37
CA PHE A 310 -15.29 -14.81 13.20
C PHE A 310 -15.19 -13.87 11.98
N CYS A 311 -15.70 -14.30 10.82
CA CYS A 311 -15.69 -13.45 9.62
C CYS A 311 -16.56 -12.21 9.80
N PHE A 312 -17.71 -12.34 10.45
CA PHE A 312 -18.59 -11.22 10.75
C PHE A 312 -17.93 -10.19 11.65
N LEU A 313 -17.30 -10.62 12.75
CA LEU A 313 -16.64 -9.70 13.70
C LEU A 313 -15.54 -8.88 13.03
N LEU A 314 -14.75 -9.48 12.13
CA LEU A 314 -13.73 -8.75 11.37
C LEU A 314 -14.34 -7.66 10.47
N VAL A 315 -15.42 -7.98 9.74
CA VAL A 315 -16.11 -7.00 8.90
C VAL A 315 -16.85 -5.97 9.75
N PHE A 316 -17.43 -6.39 10.86
CA PHE A 316 -18.20 -5.55 11.76
C PHE A 316 -17.31 -4.48 12.38
N PHE A 317 -16.21 -4.87 13.03
CA PHE A 317 -15.31 -3.93 13.66
C PHE A 317 -14.40 -3.21 12.66
N GLY A 318 -13.97 -3.88 11.58
CA GLY A 318 -13.08 -3.27 10.59
C GLY A 318 -13.77 -2.31 9.62
N PHE A 319 -15.10 -2.41 9.44
CA PHE A 319 -15.81 -1.63 8.42
C PHE A 319 -17.19 -1.15 8.86
N LEU A 320 -18.08 -2.03 9.33
CA LEU A 320 -19.48 -1.64 9.58
C LEU A 320 -19.58 -0.59 10.69
N VAL A 321 -18.89 -0.77 11.81
CA VAL A 321 -18.89 0.20 12.90
C VAL A 321 -18.35 1.57 12.43
N PRO A 322 -17.14 1.66 11.82
CA PRO A 322 -16.66 2.93 11.26
C PRO A 322 -17.62 3.57 10.25
N ALA A 323 -18.12 2.80 9.29
CA ALA A 323 -19.01 3.30 8.26
C ALA A 323 -20.35 3.79 8.82
N SER A 324 -20.89 3.12 9.84
CA SER A 324 -22.14 3.52 10.50
C SER A 324 -21.98 4.81 11.30
N VAL A 325 -20.90 4.98 12.06
CA VAL A 325 -20.64 6.22 12.81
C VAL A 325 -20.42 7.39 11.87
N LEU A 326 -19.57 7.22 10.85
CA LEU A 326 -19.34 8.26 9.85
C LEU A 326 -20.62 8.59 9.09
N GLY A 327 -21.46 7.59 8.79
CA GLY A 327 -22.77 7.78 8.18
C GLY A 327 -23.71 8.60 9.07
N TYR A 328 -23.75 8.30 10.37
CA TYR A 328 -24.54 9.06 11.34
C TYR A 328 -24.07 10.52 11.41
N TYR A 329 -22.78 10.78 11.61
CA TYR A 329 -22.24 12.15 11.65
C TYR A 329 -22.40 12.90 10.33
N SER A 330 -22.27 12.21 9.19
CA SER A 330 -22.51 12.83 7.88
C SER A 330 -23.95 13.27 7.68
N ILE A 331 -24.92 12.62 8.34
CA ILE A 331 -26.34 13.01 8.30
C ILE A 331 -26.60 14.14 9.31
N GLU A 332 -26.16 13.98 10.55
CA GLU A 332 -26.41 14.93 11.64
C GLU A 332 -25.74 16.29 11.38
N TYR A 333 -24.50 16.28 10.87
CA TYR A 333 -23.70 17.48 10.61
C TYR A 333 -23.64 17.84 9.11
N PHE A 334 -24.64 17.40 8.34
CA PHE A 334 -24.68 17.63 6.89
C PHE A 334 -24.65 19.11 6.55
N ASP A 335 -25.46 19.93 7.21
CA ASP A 335 -25.57 21.37 6.92
C ASP A 335 -24.26 22.13 7.20
N VAL A 336 -23.44 21.63 8.11
CA VAL A 336 -22.13 22.21 8.43
C VAL A 336 -21.06 21.73 7.44
N SER A 337 -21.09 20.44 7.09
CA SER A 337 -20.07 19.78 6.27
C SER A 337 -20.27 20.01 4.77
N TRP A 338 -21.50 20.20 4.31
CA TRP A 338 -21.85 20.40 2.90
C TRP A 338 -21.75 21.88 2.52
N ASN A 339 -20.52 22.36 2.38
CA ASN A 339 -20.23 23.75 2.07
C ASN A 339 -19.29 23.87 0.86
N SER A 340 -19.02 25.11 0.41
CA SER A 340 -18.13 25.37 -0.74
C SER A 340 -16.69 24.87 -0.49
N GLU A 341 -16.24 24.88 0.76
CA GLU A 341 -14.92 24.39 1.15
C GLU A 341 -14.80 22.88 0.93
N PHE A 342 -15.80 22.09 1.32
CA PHE A 342 -15.86 20.65 1.03
C PHE A 342 -15.69 20.35 -0.45
N PHE A 343 -16.39 21.08 -1.33
CA PHE A 343 -16.24 20.91 -2.78
C PHE A 343 -14.84 21.26 -3.26
N HIS A 344 -14.22 22.30 -2.71
CA HIS A 344 -12.85 22.69 -3.05
C HIS A 344 -11.84 21.59 -2.63
N LEU A 345 -11.98 21.07 -1.41
CA LEU A 345 -11.15 19.99 -0.86
C LEU A 345 -11.32 18.68 -1.65
N ALA A 346 -12.57 18.32 -1.96
CA ALA A 346 -12.89 17.17 -2.80
C ALA A 346 -12.27 17.32 -4.18
N MET A 347 -12.40 18.50 -4.80
CA MET A 347 -11.81 18.79 -6.10
C MET A 347 -10.27 18.72 -6.07
N ASN A 348 -9.61 19.24 -5.04
CA ASN A 348 -8.16 19.14 -4.87
C ASN A 348 -7.70 17.68 -4.79
N SER A 349 -8.39 16.88 -3.98
CA SER A 349 -8.10 15.45 -3.81
C SER A 349 -8.30 14.68 -5.11
N LEU A 350 -9.42 14.93 -5.81
CA LEU A 350 -9.74 14.32 -7.09
C LEU A 350 -8.73 14.71 -8.19
N LYS A 351 -8.32 15.98 -8.25
CA LYS A 351 -7.30 16.47 -9.18
C LYS A 351 -5.97 15.77 -8.95
N LEU A 352 -5.49 15.73 -7.71
CA LEU A 352 -4.23 15.06 -7.36
C LEU A 352 -4.27 13.56 -7.71
N ALA A 353 -5.33 12.86 -7.29
CA ALA A 353 -5.49 11.43 -7.55
C ALA A 353 -5.56 11.12 -9.05
N THR A 354 -6.26 11.95 -9.83
CA THR A 354 -6.39 11.78 -11.29
C THR A 354 -5.05 12.02 -12.00
N ILE A 355 -4.34 13.11 -11.67
CA ILE A 355 -3.05 13.45 -12.28
C ILE A 355 -2.02 12.36 -11.96
N ALA A 356 -1.92 11.95 -10.69
CA ALA A 356 -0.99 10.92 -10.26
C ALA A 356 -1.31 9.57 -10.92
N ALA A 357 -2.58 9.14 -10.94
CA ALA A 357 -2.99 7.89 -11.58
C ALA A 357 -2.69 7.88 -13.08
N ALA A 358 -3.02 8.97 -13.80
CA ALA A 358 -2.75 9.08 -15.23
C ALA A 358 -1.24 9.01 -15.52
N LEU A 359 -0.44 9.79 -14.78
CA LEU A 359 1.02 9.81 -14.93
C LEU A 359 1.62 8.44 -14.65
N LEU A 360 1.25 7.81 -13.54
CA LEU A 360 1.80 6.53 -13.12
C LEU A 360 1.40 5.39 -14.05
N VAL A 361 0.18 5.38 -14.59
CA VAL A 361 -0.26 4.41 -15.60
C VAL A 361 0.60 4.52 -16.86
N VAL A 362 0.82 5.73 -17.36
CA VAL A 362 1.64 5.95 -18.54
C VAL A 362 3.10 5.54 -18.28
N VAL A 363 3.71 6.04 -17.20
CA VAL A 363 5.11 5.74 -16.88
C VAL A 363 5.31 4.25 -16.58
N GLY A 364 4.43 3.63 -15.81
CA GLY A 364 4.50 2.21 -15.47
C GLY A 364 4.31 1.31 -16.70
N ALA A 365 3.39 1.64 -17.61
CA ALA A 365 3.20 0.93 -18.87
C ALA A 365 4.45 1.02 -19.77
N LEU A 366 5.02 2.22 -19.93
CA LEU A 366 6.24 2.44 -20.70
C LEU A 366 7.44 1.71 -20.08
N LEU A 367 7.55 1.71 -18.75
CA LEU A 367 8.63 1.05 -18.03
C LEU A 367 8.53 -0.48 -18.15
N ALA A 368 7.33 -1.05 -18.03
CA ALA A 368 7.09 -2.47 -18.27
C ALA A 368 7.38 -2.86 -19.73
N TYR A 369 6.98 -2.01 -20.67
CA TYR A 369 7.22 -2.23 -22.09
C TYR A 369 8.71 -2.16 -22.45
N SER A 370 9.46 -1.25 -21.83
CA SER A 370 10.91 -1.19 -21.95
C SER A 370 11.58 -2.50 -21.54
N GLN A 371 11.15 -3.11 -20.43
CA GLN A 371 11.69 -4.41 -19.99
C GLN A 371 11.45 -5.52 -21.02
N ARG A 372 10.36 -5.44 -21.79
CA ARG A 372 10.02 -6.40 -22.84
C ARG A 372 10.86 -6.20 -24.10
N ILE A 373 11.08 -4.97 -24.55
CA ILE A 373 11.88 -4.68 -25.76
C ILE A 373 13.37 -4.83 -25.51
N ALA A 374 13.85 -4.34 -24.36
CA ALA A 374 15.25 -4.31 -24.00
C ALA A 374 15.52 -5.27 -22.82
N PRO A 375 15.43 -6.60 -23.03
CA PRO A 375 15.65 -7.57 -21.97
C PRO A 375 17.13 -7.63 -21.60
N SER A 376 17.55 -6.85 -20.62
CA SER A 376 18.88 -6.92 -20.02
C SER A 376 18.79 -6.97 -18.51
N ALA A 377 19.81 -7.54 -17.86
CA ALA A 377 19.89 -7.53 -16.39
C ALA A 377 19.89 -6.09 -15.86
N LEU A 378 20.60 -5.18 -16.54
CA LEU A 378 20.62 -3.76 -16.22
C LEU A 378 19.22 -3.14 -16.27
N ASN A 379 18.47 -3.35 -17.36
CA ASN A 379 17.14 -2.75 -17.52
C ASN A 379 16.14 -3.27 -16.48
N LYS A 380 16.21 -4.57 -16.17
CA LYS A 380 15.43 -5.18 -15.07
C LYS A 380 15.80 -4.56 -13.72
N SER A 381 17.09 -4.31 -13.47
CA SER A 381 17.54 -3.63 -12.25
C SER A 381 17.04 -2.19 -12.19
N MET A 382 17.05 -1.44 -13.30
CA MET A 382 16.52 -0.06 -13.35
C MET A 382 15.04 -0.02 -13.01
N ALA A 383 14.22 -0.88 -13.61
CA ALA A 383 12.79 -0.93 -13.28
C ALA A 383 12.53 -1.38 -11.82
N ARG A 384 13.37 -2.23 -11.26
CA ARG A 384 13.32 -2.57 -9.83
C ARG A 384 13.72 -1.41 -8.94
N LEU A 385 14.74 -0.63 -9.32
CA LEU A 385 15.15 0.58 -8.60
C LEU A 385 14.02 1.62 -8.62
N ALA A 386 13.36 1.79 -9.76
CA ALA A 386 12.21 2.68 -9.90
C ALA A 386 11.03 2.32 -8.98
N SER A 387 10.89 1.04 -8.61
CA SER A 387 9.83 0.58 -7.70
C SER A 387 10.23 0.56 -6.22
N VAL A 388 11.46 0.93 -5.85
CA VAL A 388 11.90 0.98 -4.43
C VAL A 388 11.14 2.02 -3.62
N GLY A 389 10.67 3.11 -4.25
CA GLY A 389 9.94 4.18 -3.58
C GLY A 389 8.65 3.71 -2.87
N TYR A 390 8.06 2.60 -3.31
CA TYR A 390 6.89 1.98 -2.64
C TYR A 390 7.17 1.55 -1.19
N ALA A 391 8.42 1.19 -0.89
CA ALA A 391 8.82 0.81 0.45
C ALA A 391 9.08 2.02 1.37
N MET A 392 9.14 3.23 0.83
CA MET A 392 9.44 4.42 1.63
C MET A 392 8.18 4.98 2.28
N PRO A 393 8.19 5.24 3.58
CA PRO A 393 7.15 6.03 4.24
C PRO A 393 6.92 7.37 3.54
N GLY A 394 5.69 7.88 3.51
CA GLY A 394 5.33 9.15 2.88
C GLY A 394 6.08 10.32 3.51
N ALA A 395 6.30 10.28 4.83
CA ALA A 395 7.09 11.28 5.55
C ALA A 395 8.57 11.29 5.13
N VAL A 396 9.13 10.09 4.90
CA VAL A 396 10.50 9.92 4.38
C VAL A 396 10.60 10.46 2.97
N LEU A 397 9.62 10.15 2.11
CA LEU A 397 9.55 10.70 0.76
C LEU A 397 9.40 12.22 0.77
N ALA A 398 8.71 12.80 1.75
CA ALA A 398 8.59 14.24 1.84
C ALA A 398 9.95 14.93 2.06
N ILE A 399 10.77 14.42 3.00
CA ILE A 399 12.17 14.90 3.16
C ILE A 399 12.95 14.69 1.86
N GLY A 400 12.84 13.49 1.28
CA GLY A 400 13.57 13.13 0.08
C GLY A 400 13.19 13.96 -1.14
N VAL A 401 11.96 14.45 -1.22
CA VAL A 401 11.47 15.26 -2.34
C VAL A 401 11.75 16.74 -2.13
N ILE A 402 11.51 17.27 -0.93
CA ILE A 402 11.59 18.71 -0.68
C ILE A 402 13.02 19.24 -0.83
N VAL A 403 14.02 18.47 -0.39
CA VAL A 403 15.43 18.88 -0.43
C VAL A 403 15.94 19.04 -1.87
N PRO A 404 15.85 18.04 -2.77
CA PRO A 404 16.31 18.20 -4.14
C PRO A 404 15.43 19.15 -4.96
N LEU A 405 14.12 19.20 -4.73
CA LEU A 405 13.27 20.18 -5.43
C LEU A 405 13.55 21.61 -4.98
N GLY A 406 13.76 21.85 -3.68
CA GLY A 406 14.14 23.17 -3.18
C GLY A 406 15.50 23.60 -3.70
N ALA A 407 16.48 22.68 -3.77
CA ALA A 407 17.77 22.96 -4.39
C ALA A 407 17.63 23.30 -5.89
N LEU A 408 16.76 22.59 -6.61
CA LEU A 408 16.46 22.86 -8.01
C LEU A 408 15.81 24.24 -8.19
N ASP A 409 14.77 24.55 -7.42
CA ASP A 409 14.09 25.86 -7.46
C ASP A 409 15.07 27.00 -7.17
N ASN A 410 15.88 26.88 -6.12
CA ASN A 410 16.87 27.90 -5.76
C ASN A 410 17.93 28.08 -6.85
N SER A 411 18.33 26.99 -7.52
CA SER A 411 19.28 27.07 -8.65
C SER A 411 18.68 27.79 -9.86
N ILE A 412 17.41 27.52 -10.17
CA ILE A 412 16.69 28.16 -11.28
C ILE A 412 16.47 29.64 -10.97
N ASP A 413 16.04 29.96 -9.75
CA ASP A 413 15.81 31.34 -9.31
C ASP A 413 17.12 32.14 -9.27
N GLY A 414 18.23 31.53 -8.85
CA GLY A 414 19.56 32.14 -8.92
C GLY A 414 19.95 32.52 -10.35
N VAL A 415 19.85 31.58 -11.29
CA VAL A 415 20.12 31.83 -12.71
C VAL A 415 19.16 32.89 -13.28
N ALA A 416 17.88 32.85 -12.94
CA ALA A 416 16.90 33.81 -13.43
C ALA A 416 17.18 35.24 -12.92
N ARG A 417 17.60 35.37 -11.65
CA ARG A 417 18.02 36.65 -11.08
C ARG A 417 19.30 37.16 -11.73
N ASP A 418 20.29 36.29 -11.91
CA ASP A 418 21.60 36.65 -12.46
C ASP A 418 21.52 37.10 -13.93
N TYR A 419 20.72 36.41 -14.76
CA TYR A 419 20.66 36.68 -16.20
C TYR A 419 19.47 37.55 -16.63
N PHE A 420 18.34 37.49 -15.91
CA PHE A 420 17.08 38.12 -16.33
C PHE A 420 16.53 39.11 -15.29
N ASN A 421 17.23 39.32 -14.16
CA ASN A 421 16.82 40.20 -13.07
C ASN A 421 15.37 39.98 -12.61
N THR A 422 14.88 38.75 -12.72
CA THR A 422 13.50 38.34 -12.41
C THR A 422 13.55 37.16 -11.46
N SER A 423 12.77 37.22 -10.37
CA SER A 423 12.65 36.07 -9.45
C SER A 423 11.58 35.12 -9.96
N THR A 424 11.94 33.84 -10.07
CA THR A 424 11.00 32.77 -10.42
C THR A 424 10.28 32.20 -9.21
N GLY A 425 10.85 32.38 -8.02
CA GLY A 425 10.32 31.80 -6.79
C GLY A 425 10.42 30.26 -6.79
N LEU A 426 9.56 29.62 -5.98
CA LEU A 426 9.53 28.15 -5.79
C LEU A 426 8.55 27.50 -6.76
N ILE A 427 8.97 27.25 -8.01
CA ILE A 427 8.10 26.73 -9.06
C ILE A 427 7.70 25.27 -8.79
N PHE A 428 8.61 24.45 -8.27
CA PHE A 428 8.38 23.02 -8.06
C PHE A 428 8.03 22.71 -6.59
N SER A 429 8.85 23.13 -5.64
CA SER A 429 8.65 22.86 -4.22
C SER A 429 7.50 23.68 -3.62
N GLY A 430 7.14 24.81 -4.24
CA GLY A 430 6.03 25.67 -3.82
C GLY A 430 4.68 25.33 -4.45
N THR A 431 4.59 24.27 -5.26
CA THR A 431 3.35 23.87 -5.95
C THR A 431 3.03 22.40 -5.71
N ILE A 432 1.88 21.93 -6.24
CA ILE A 432 1.48 20.52 -6.16
C ILE A 432 2.46 19.56 -6.85
N ALA A 433 3.45 20.06 -7.60
CA ALA A 433 4.46 19.26 -8.27
C ALA A 433 5.25 18.39 -7.28
N ALA A 434 5.58 18.92 -6.09
CA ALA A 434 6.25 18.14 -5.04
C ALA A 434 5.41 16.94 -4.60
N ILE A 435 4.11 17.14 -4.38
CA ILE A 435 3.17 16.07 -3.99
C ILE A 435 3.09 15.01 -5.10
N ILE A 436 2.89 15.43 -6.36
CA ILE A 436 2.80 14.52 -7.51
C ILE A 436 4.10 13.73 -7.67
N TYR A 437 5.26 14.33 -7.44
CA TYR A 437 6.53 13.63 -7.49
C TYR A 437 6.67 12.59 -6.36
N ALA A 438 6.30 12.94 -5.13
CA ALA A 438 6.29 12.00 -4.02
C ALA A 438 5.36 10.80 -4.28
N TYR A 439 4.15 11.07 -4.79
CA TYR A 439 3.22 10.02 -5.21
C TYR A 439 3.77 9.16 -6.34
N SER A 440 4.45 9.79 -7.30
CA SER A 440 5.07 9.09 -8.42
C SER A 440 6.15 8.12 -7.93
N ALA A 441 7.02 8.57 -7.03
CA ALA A 441 8.04 7.70 -6.42
C ALA A 441 7.40 6.56 -5.61
N ARG A 442 6.36 6.85 -4.82
CA ARG A 442 5.69 5.87 -3.95
C ARG A 442 4.90 4.82 -4.73
N PHE A 443 4.02 5.25 -5.62
CA PHE A 443 2.98 4.37 -6.19
C PHE A 443 3.35 3.79 -7.57
N LEU A 444 4.54 4.08 -8.12
CA LEU A 444 4.98 3.54 -9.42
C LEU A 444 5.01 2.01 -9.46
N ALA A 445 5.35 1.36 -8.34
CA ALA A 445 5.39 -0.09 -8.25
C ALA A 445 4.04 -0.75 -8.57
N ILE A 446 2.92 -0.12 -8.18
CA ILE A 446 1.57 -0.64 -8.40
C ILE A 446 1.25 -0.66 -9.90
N SER A 447 1.56 0.44 -10.60
CA SER A 447 1.35 0.56 -12.03
C SER A 447 2.27 -0.37 -12.83
N LEU A 448 3.56 -0.39 -12.48
CA LEU A 448 4.56 -1.26 -13.11
C LEU A 448 4.16 -2.74 -12.99
N GLY A 449 3.83 -3.20 -11.78
CA GLY A 449 3.43 -4.59 -11.54
C GLY A 449 2.13 -4.98 -12.28
N SER A 450 1.18 -4.05 -12.38
CA SER A 450 -0.04 -4.26 -13.17
C SER A 450 0.24 -4.35 -14.67
N ALA A 451 1.17 -3.54 -15.18
CA ALA A 451 1.59 -3.56 -16.58
C ALA A 451 2.38 -4.83 -16.92
N GLU A 452 3.27 -5.29 -16.04
CA GLU A 452 4.00 -6.55 -16.17
C GLU A 452 3.04 -7.76 -16.20
N SER A 453 2.05 -7.78 -15.30
CA SER A 453 1.02 -8.82 -15.26
C SER A 453 0.15 -8.85 -16.53
N GLY A 454 -0.21 -7.67 -17.06
CA GLY A 454 -0.92 -7.54 -18.33
C GLY A 454 -0.08 -8.02 -19.52
N LEU A 455 1.18 -7.56 -19.61
CA LEU A 455 2.12 -7.94 -20.68
C LEU A 455 2.45 -9.42 -20.67
N GLY A 456 2.47 -10.07 -19.50
CA GLY A 456 2.70 -11.50 -19.35
C GLY A 456 1.65 -12.36 -20.07
N ARG A 457 0.47 -11.82 -20.37
CA ARG A 457 -0.59 -12.51 -21.14
C ARG A 457 -0.44 -12.35 -22.65
N ILE A 458 0.42 -11.44 -23.12
CA ILE A 458 0.66 -11.17 -24.54
C ILE A 458 1.84 -12.02 -25.01
N THR A 459 1.60 -12.96 -25.93
CA THR A 459 2.64 -13.88 -26.40
C THR A 459 3.72 -13.17 -27.22
N PRO A 460 4.99 -13.62 -27.17
CA PRO A 460 6.06 -13.03 -27.98
C PRO A 460 5.81 -13.11 -29.50
N SER A 461 5.01 -14.08 -29.95
CA SER A 461 4.63 -14.24 -31.36
C SER A 461 3.85 -13.05 -31.92
N MET A 462 3.08 -12.33 -31.10
CA MET A 462 2.35 -11.14 -31.52
C MET A 462 3.32 -10.01 -31.89
N ASP A 463 4.37 -9.81 -31.07
CA ASP A 463 5.42 -8.82 -31.32
C ASP A 463 6.19 -9.16 -32.61
N GLN A 464 6.52 -10.45 -32.81
CA GLN A 464 7.23 -10.93 -34.00
C GLN A 464 6.39 -10.72 -35.27
N ALA A 465 5.09 -11.06 -35.23
CA ALA A 465 4.20 -10.87 -36.36
C ALA A 465 4.08 -9.39 -36.76
N ALA A 466 3.91 -8.50 -35.78
CA ALA A 466 3.84 -7.06 -36.02
C ALA A 466 5.16 -6.49 -36.61
N ARG A 467 6.31 -6.99 -36.16
CA ARG A 467 7.62 -6.60 -36.74
C ARG A 467 7.77 -7.07 -38.18
N THR A 468 7.32 -8.27 -38.54
CA THR A 468 7.33 -8.75 -39.93
C THR A 468 6.45 -7.90 -40.85
N LEU A 469 5.38 -7.30 -40.31
CA LEU A 469 4.52 -6.34 -41.01
C LEU A 469 5.11 -4.91 -41.09
N GLY A 470 6.37 -4.71 -40.68
CA GLY A 470 7.06 -3.43 -40.76
C GLY A 470 6.74 -2.44 -39.64
N HIS A 471 6.06 -2.87 -38.57
CA HIS A 471 5.77 -1.98 -37.44
C HIS A 471 7.00 -1.76 -36.54
N SER A 472 7.30 -0.49 -36.25
CA SER A 472 8.30 -0.08 -35.25
C SER A 472 7.84 -0.37 -33.83
N SER A 473 8.76 -0.38 -32.86
CA SER A 473 8.43 -0.60 -31.44
C SER A 473 7.33 0.33 -30.91
N LEU A 474 7.35 1.61 -31.29
CA LEU A 474 6.32 2.57 -30.87
C LEU A 474 4.96 2.27 -31.52
N SER A 475 4.95 1.82 -32.78
CA SER A 475 3.72 1.41 -33.44
C SER A 475 3.14 0.13 -32.83
N ILE A 476 3.99 -0.81 -32.39
CA ILE A 476 3.53 -2.04 -31.72
C ILE A 476 2.96 -1.69 -30.34
N LEU A 477 3.60 -0.79 -29.59
CA LEU A 477 3.07 -0.30 -28.32
C LEU A 477 1.66 0.26 -28.49
N THR A 478 1.48 1.21 -29.41
CA THR A 478 0.23 1.95 -29.56
C THR A 478 -0.89 1.14 -30.20
N LYS A 479 -0.60 0.32 -31.21
CA LYS A 479 -1.62 -0.44 -31.95
C LYS A 479 -1.93 -1.82 -31.34
N VAL A 480 -0.98 -2.43 -30.63
CA VAL A 480 -1.13 -3.80 -30.10
C VAL A 480 -1.18 -3.80 -28.58
N HIS A 481 -0.14 -3.31 -27.91
CA HIS A 481 -0.06 -3.46 -26.45
C HIS A 481 -1.03 -2.57 -25.70
N ILE A 482 -1.15 -1.27 -26.01
CA ILE A 482 -2.04 -0.35 -25.28
C ILE A 482 -3.50 -0.86 -25.29
N PRO A 483 -4.10 -1.24 -26.44
CA PRO A 483 -5.46 -1.77 -26.47
C PRO A 483 -5.64 -3.04 -25.61
N LEU A 484 -4.65 -3.95 -25.65
CA LEU A 484 -4.68 -5.20 -24.89
C LEU A 484 -4.44 -4.98 -23.38
N LEU A 485 -3.65 -3.97 -23.01
CA LEU A 485 -3.33 -3.61 -21.64
C LEU A 485 -4.40 -2.73 -20.98
N SER A 486 -5.33 -2.16 -21.75
CA SER A 486 -6.35 -1.21 -21.28
C SER A 486 -7.06 -1.65 -19.98
N ARG A 487 -7.47 -2.92 -19.87
CA ARG A 487 -8.12 -3.46 -18.67
C ARG A 487 -7.20 -3.54 -17.45
N SER A 488 -5.96 -3.97 -17.65
CA SER A 488 -4.96 -3.99 -16.56
C SER A 488 -4.57 -2.57 -16.13
N MET A 489 -4.49 -1.63 -17.08
CA MET A 489 -4.16 -0.23 -16.82
C MET A 489 -5.30 0.51 -16.13
N LEU A 490 -6.55 0.25 -16.49
CA LEU A 490 -7.70 0.79 -15.77
C LEU A 490 -7.73 0.30 -14.32
N THR A 491 -7.41 -0.97 -14.09
CA THR A 491 -7.33 -1.53 -12.73
C THR A 491 -6.22 -0.85 -11.93
N ALA A 492 -5.03 -0.67 -12.53
CA ALA A 492 -3.93 0.06 -11.91
C ALA A 492 -4.30 1.52 -11.60
N ALA A 493 -4.95 2.21 -12.54
CA ALA A 493 -5.40 3.59 -12.39
C ALA A 493 -6.30 3.74 -11.18
N ILE A 494 -7.28 2.85 -11.02
CA ILE A 494 -8.26 2.92 -9.92
C ILE A 494 -7.59 2.62 -8.57
N ILE A 495 -6.68 1.65 -8.49
CA ILE A 495 -5.95 1.35 -7.26
C ILE A 495 -5.08 2.54 -6.84
N VAL A 496 -4.28 3.07 -7.77
CA VAL A 496 -3.42 4.24 -7.51
C VAL A 496 -4.25 5.47 -7.14
N PHE A 497 -5.36 5.72 -7.85
CA PHE A 497 -6.26 6.83 -7.56
C PHE A 497 -6.77 6.78 -6.12
N VAL A 498 -7.22 5.61 -5.65
CA VAL A 498 -7.70 5.43 -4.29
C VAL A 498 -6.60 5.57 -3.26
N ASP A 499 -5.42 4.99 -3.52
CA ASP A 499 -4.28 5.10 -2.59
C ASP A 499 -3.78 6.54 -2.45
N VAL A 500 -3.82 7.32 -3.53
CA VAL A 500 -3.51 8.76 -3.51
C VAL A 500 -4.58 9.55 -2.76
N LEU A 501 -5.86 9.20 -2.91
CA LEU A 501 -6.96 9.93 -2.28
C LEU A 501 -6.90 9.86 -0.74
N LYS A 502 -6.44 8.73 -0.19
CA LYS A 502 -6.22 8.53 1.26
C LYS A 502 -4.80 8.83 1.72
N GLU A 503 -3.92 9.34 0.87
CA GLU A 503 -2.54 9.63 1.27
C GLU A 503 -2.53 10.87 2.16
N LEU A 504 -2.00 10.69 3.38
CA LEU A 504 -1.89 11.74 4.38
C LEU A 504 -0.43 12.17 4.62
N PRO A 505 0.53 11.27 4.92
CA PRO A 505 1.83 11.70 5.43
C PRO A 505 2.62 12.59 4.47
N ALA A 506 2.79 12.18 3.20
CA ALA A 506 3.54 12.97 2.23
C ALA A 506 2.82 14.30 1.93
N THR A 507 1.49 14.25 1.82
CA THR A 507 0.65 15.42 1.53
C THR A 507 0.70 16.45 2.63
N LEU A 508 0.62 16.03 3.89
CA LEU A 508 0.63 16.94 5.04
C LEU A 508 1.89 17.80 5.09
N ILE A 509 3.02 17.25 4.64
CA ILE A 509 4.31 17.94 4.63
C ILE A 509 4.53 18.73 3.34
N LEU A 510 4.22 18.14 2.19
CA LEU A 510 4.56 18.72 0.87
C LEU A 510 3.48 19.66 0.32
N ARG A 511 2.33 19.78 0.98
CA ARG A 511 1.26 20.66 0.53
C ARG A 511 1.75 22.12 0.49
N PRO A 512 1.48 22.86 -0.60
CA PRO A 512 1.76 24.28 -0.63
C PRO A 512 0.76 25.04 0.25
N PHE A 513 1.05 26.32 0.51
CA PHE A 513 0.16 27.18 1.28
C PHE A 513 -1.25 27.24 0.67
N ASN A 514 -2.27 27.24 1.53
CA ASN A 514 -3.69 27.26 1.16
C ASN A 514 -4.14 26.09 0.26
N PHE A 515 -3.40 24.97 0.29
CA PHE A 515 -3.78 23.76 -0.43
C PHE A 515 -4.05 22.62 0.54
N GLU A 516 -5.33 22.28 0.67
CA GLU A 516 -5.79 21.18 1.50
C GLU A 516 -6.49 20.11 0.67
N THR A 517 -6.42 18.89 1.17
CA THR A 517 -7.08 17.70 0.63
C THR A 517 -8.08 17.17 1.65
N LEU A 518 -8.96 16.25 1.24
CA LEU A 518 -9.88 15.59 2.16
C LEU A 518 -9.14 14.85 3.28
N ALA A 519 -7.99 14.24 2.97
CA ALA A 519 -7.18 13.51 3.96
C ALA A 519 -6.58 14.45 5.01
N THR A 520 -5.99 15.58 4.57
CA THR A 520 -5.37 16.55 5.47
C THR A 520 -6.39 17.36 6.27
N TYR A 521 -7.52 17.72 5.66
CA TYR A 521 -8.64 18.38 6.34
C TYR A 521 -9.22 17.49 7.46
N LEU A 522 -9.48 16.22 7.14
CA LEU A 522 -9.95 15.24 8.11
C LEU A 522 -8.96 15.02 9.25
N TYR A 523 -7.66 14.95 8.95
CA TYR A 523 -6.63 14.87 9.99
C TYR A 523 -6.67 16.08 10.94
N GLN A 524 -6.83 17.29 10.40
CA GLN A 524 -6.87 18.52 11.20
C GLN A 524 -8.08 18.53 12.13
N TYR A 525 -9.29 18.35 11.59
CA TYR A 525 -10.52 18.33 12.39
C TYR A 525 -10.54 17.21 13.43
N ALA A 526 -10.03 16.03 13.08
CA ALA A 526 -9.91 14.95 14.05
C ALA A 526 -8.88 15.24 15.14
N SER A 527 -7.78 15.92 14.81
CA SER A 527 -6.78 16.35 15.80
C SER A 527 -7.33 17.44 16.73
N ASP A 528 -8.29 18.23 16.24
CA ASP A 528 -8.99 19.28 17.01
C ASP A 528 -10.21 18.72 17.79
N GLU A 529 -10.37 17.39 17.86
CA GLU A 529 -11.51 16.71 18.51
C GLU A 529 -12.89 17.06 17.90
N LEU A 530 -12.92 17.45 16.63
CA LEU A 530 -14.11 17.84 15.86
C LEU A 530 -14.35 16.89 14.68
N LEU A 531 -14.27 15.57 14.92
CA LEU A 531 -14.37 14.54 13.87
C LEU A 531 -15.70 14.64 13.11
N GLU A 532 -16.79 14.91 13.80
CA GLU A 532 -18.15 15.06 13.28
C GLU A 532 -18.24 16.07 12.12
N HIS A 533 -17.49 17.18 12.18
CA HIS A 533 -17.44 18.21 11.14
C HIS A 533 -16.67 17.79 9.87
N SER A 534 -15.93 16.69 9.93
CA SER A 534 -15.17 16.13 8.81
C SER A 534 -15.64 14.73 8.42
N ALA A 535 -16.73 14.23 9.02
CA ALA A 535 -17.25 12.90 8.80
C ALA A 535 -17.67 12.67 7.34
N LEU A 536 -18.21 13.68 6.66
CA LEU A 536 -18.56 13.60 5.24
C LEU A 536 -17.31 13.39 4.36
N ALA A 537 -16.21 14.08 4.67
CA ALA A 537 -14.93 13.90 3.99
C ALA A 537 -14.38 12.48 4.22
N ALA A 538 -14.41 11.99 5.47
CA ALA A 538 -14.03 10.62 5.80
C ALA A 538 -14.88 9.59 5.05
N LEU A 539 -16.20 9.77 5.03
CA LEU A 539 -17.12 8.87 4.35
C LEU A 539 -16.88 8.86 2.83
N PHE A 540 -16.55 10.01 2.23
CA PHE A 540 -16.17 10.09 0.82
C PHE A 540 -14.88 9.32 0.52
N ILE A 541 -13.86 9.43 1.39
CA ILE A 541 -12.62 8.65 1.28
C ILE A 541 -12.94 7.14 1.38
N VAL A 542 -13.76 6.72 2.35
CA VAL A 542 -14.17 5.32 2.51
C VAL A 542 -14.95 4.83 1.29
N ALA A 543 -15.92 5.61 0.80
CA ALA A 543 -16.75 5.25 -0.33
C ALA A 543 -15.94 5.05 -1.62
N THR A 544 -14.97 5.92 -1.87
CA THR A 544 -14.04 5.76 -3.00
C THR A 544 -13.11 4.56 -2.80
N GLY A 545 -12.69 4.27 -1.56
CA GLY A 545 -11.94 3.08 -1.17
C GLY A 545 -12.61 1.74 -1.47
N ILE A 546 -13.95 1.70 -1.51
CA ILE A 546 -14.73 0.48 -1.81
C ILE A 546 -14.63 0.10 -3.30
N ILE A 547 -14.31 1.05 -4.20
CA ILE A 547 -14.28 0.81 -5.65
C ILE A 547 -13.27 -0.31 -6.03
N PRO A 548 -11.98 -0.26 -5.61
CA PRO A 548 -11.03 -1.36 -5.81
C PRO A 548 -11.53 -2.70 -5.28
N VAL A 549 -12.21 -2.70 -4.12
CA VAL A 549 -12.74 -3.91 -3.49
C VAL A 549 -13.78 -4.59 -4.39
N ILE A 550 -14.71 -3.82 -4.96
CA ILE A 550 -15.73 -4.31 -5.91
C ILE A 550 -15.06 -4.89 -7.16
N LEU A 551 -14.03 -4.22 -7.70
CA LEU A 551 -13.31 -4.66 -8.89
C LEU A 551 -12.52 -5.95 -8.66
N LEU A 552 -11.80 -6.05 -7.53
CA LEU A 552 -11.07 -7.24 -7.15
C LEU A 552 -12.00 -8.44 -7.00
N ASN A 553 -13.20 -8.24 -6.44
CA ASN A 553 -14.22 -9.28 -6.36
C ASN A 553 -14.62 -9.77 -7.75
N ARG A 554 -14.96 -8.85 -8.68
CA ARG A 554 -15.34 -9.20 -10.06
C ARG A 554 -14.23 -9.91 -10.85
N ALA A 555 -12.98 -9.50 -10.66
CA ALA A 555 -11.84 -10.17 -11.30
C ALA A 555 -11.63 -11.60 -10.80
N SER A 556 -11.93 -11.87 -9.52
CA SER A 556 -11.79 -13.19 -8.92
C SER A 556 -12.90 -14.17 -9.31
N THR A 557 -14.12 -13.70 -9.54
CA THR A 557 -15.26 -14.51 -10.01
C THR A 557 -15.18 -14.84 -11.49
N ALA A 558 -14.59 -13.97 -12.31
CA ALA A 558 -14.41 -14.22 -13.75
C ALA A 558 -13.42 -15.36 -14.09
N LYS A 559 -12.61 -15.82 -13.13
CA LYS A 559 -11.74 -17.01 -13.26
C LYS A 559 -12.45 -18.32 -12.89
N GLN A 560 -13.66 -18.27 -12.34
CA GLN A 560 -14.41 -19.43 -11.86
C GLN A 560 -15.42 -19.99 -12.87
N TYR A 561 -15.57 -19.32 -14.01
CA TYR A 561 -16.33 -19.73 -15.19
C TYR A 561 -15.38 -19.74 -16.38
#